data_AF-X0XAA5-F1
#
_entry.id   AF-X0XAA5-F1
#
_cell.length_a   1.000
_cell.length_b   1.000
_cell.length_c   1.000
_cell.angle_alpha   90.00
_cell.angle_beta   90.00
_cell.angle_gamma   90.00
#
_symmetry.space_group_name_H-M   'P 1'
#
loop_
_entity.id
_entity.type
_entity.pdbx_description
1 polymer ?
#
loop_
_entity_poly.entity_id
_entity_poly.type
_entity_poly.pdbx_seq_one_letter_code
_entity_poly.pdbx_strand_id
1 'polypeptide(L)'
;NLWQGRSDDLPSPDIELQGPLADGSTAISIRARGIGSAGAGPYREIRCTWTWHPESGRFELSEEALANPKYRIHVLHDADQAALEGDYETATIGYLRVMEDGTLDDWSSGEDGRAALRAYAAFRQIVIDIRNGNTANAEVGIDFLRAAYPPESPHHAYVGLMERFWETYQIDGDLREACLAAQSYTLNNPDAILEPLYYGYANRTYLAADICPFDNG
;
A
#
# COMPACT_ATOMS: atom_id res chain seq x y z
N ASN A 1 -30.85 -7.07 -19.51
CA ASN A 1 -29.71 -6.84 -18.59
C ASN A 1 -28.62 -7.84 -18.91
N LEU A 2 -27.82 -7.57 -19.93
CA LEU A 2 -26.78 -8.49 -20.45
C LEU A 2 -25.42 -7.87 -20.14
N TRP A 3 -25.00 -8.01 -18.89
CA TRP A 3 -23.70 -7.55 -18.39
C TRP A 3 -22.92 -8.74 -17.88
N GLN A 4 -21.61 -8.74 -18.14
CA GLN A 4 -20.69 -9.62 -17.43
C GLN A 4 -20.39 -9.03 -16.05
N GLY A 5 -20.73 -9.76 -14.98
CA GLY A 5 -20.58 -9.33 -13.59
C GLY A 5 -21.91 -9.01 -12.91
N ARG A 6 -21.85 -8.58 -11.64
CA ARG A 6 -23.00 -8.03 -10.90
C ARG A 6 -22.72 -6.55 -10.64
N SER A 7 -23.72 -5.76 -10.27
CA SER A 7 -23.55 -4.36 -9.90
C SER A 7 -23.61 -4.12 -8.38
N ASP A 8 -23.80 -5.19 -7.60
CA ASP A 8 -23.87 -5.17 -6.14
C ASP A 8 -22.50 -5.30 -5.47
N ASP A 9 -21.43 -5.44 -6.26
CA ASP A 9 -20.02 -5.43 -5.87
C ASP A 9 -19.42 -4.01 -5.79
N LEU A 10 -20.04 -3.02 -6.43
CA LEU A 10 -19.59 -1.62 -6.43
C LEU A 10 -20.32 -0.79 -5.37
N PRO A 11 -19.64 -0.32 -4.32
CA PRO A 11 -20.28 0.40 -3.23
C PRO A 11 -20.55 1.88 -3.61
N SER A 12 -21.78 2.34 -3.28
CA SER A 12 -22.31 3.68 -3.59
C SER A 12 -22.03 4.16 -5.03
N PRO A 13 -22.48 3.41 -6.06
CA PRO A 13 -22.05 3.63 -7.43
C PRO A 13 -22.74 4.83 -8.10
N ASP A 14 -21.97 5.55 -8.91
CA ASP A 14 -22.50 6.42 -9.97
C ASP A 14 -22.42 5.70 -11.31
N ILE A 15 -23.49 5.75 -12.11
CA ILE A 15 -23.56 5.13 -13.42
C ILE A 15 -23.63 6.21 -14.50
N GLU A 16 -22.77 6.09 -15.51
CA GLU A 16 -22.70 6.99 -16.66
C GLU A 16 -22.72 6.19 -17.97
N LEU A 17 -23.63 6.56 -18.87
CA LEU A 17 -23.68 6.02 -20.23
C LEU A 17 -22.85 6.91 -21.16
N GLN A 18 -21.89 6.33 -21.87
CA GLN A 18 -21.03 7.03 -22.82
C GLN A 18 -21.32 6.52 -24.23
N GLY A 19 -21.76 7.40 -25.14
CA GLY A 19 -21.89 6.98 -26.53
C GLY A 19 -22.43 8.01 -27.51
N PRO A 20 -22.19 7.79 -28.83
CA PRO A 20 -21.26 6.80 -29.37
C PRO A 20 -19.79 7.21 -29.17
N LEU A 21 -18.93 6.25 -28.88
CA LEU A 21 -17.48 6.42 -28.89
C LEU A 21 -16.95 6.57 -30.32
N ALA A 22 -15.66 6.90 -30.48
CA ALA A 22 -15.03 7.12 -31.78
C ALA A 22 -15.09 5.91 -32.73
N ASP A 23 -15.24 4.69 -32.19
CA ASP A 23 -15.40 3.44 -32.91
C ASP A 23 -16.87 3.06 -33.19
N GLY A 24 -17.82 3.93 -32.83
CA GLY A 24 -19.26 3.70 -32.99
C GLY A 24 -19.88 2.81 -31.91
N SER A 25 -19.11 2.36 -30.92
CA SER A 25 -19.62 1.59 -29.79
C SER A 25 -20.26 2.49 -28.72
N THR A 26 -21.02 1.87 -27.82
CA THR A 26 -21.49 2.50 -26.58
C THR A 26 -20.76 1.85 -25.43
N ALA A 27 -20.27 2.65 -24.49
CA ALA A 27 -19.68 2.19 -23.26
C ALA A 27 -20.54 2.60 -22.06
N ILE A 28 -20.40 1.85 -20.98
CA ILE A 28 -21.02 2.21 -19.71
C ILE A 28 -19.92 2.22 -18.68
N SER A 29 -19.81 3.34 -17.97
CA SER A 29 -18.83 3.54 -16.92
C SER A 29 -19.56 3.59 -15.58
N ILE A 30 -19.10 2.79 -14.63
CA ILE A 30 -19.58 2.81 -13.26
C ILE A 30 -18.42 3.21 -12.36
N ARG A 31 -18.65 4.23 -11.53
CA ARG A 31 -17.69 4.68 -10.51
C ARG A 31 -18.21 4.29 -9.14
N ALA A 32 -17.50 3.40 -8.46
CA ALA A 32 -17.71 3.18 -7.03
C ALA A 32 -17.07 4.34 -6.25
N ARG A 33 -17.85 4.97 -5.35
CA ARG A 33 -17.41 6.19 -4.66
C ARG A 33 -17.06 6.00 -3.19
N GLY A 34 -17.50 4.92 -2.58
CA GLY A 34 -17.26 4.74 -1.16
C GLY A 34 -18.10 3.66 -0.54
N ILE A 35 -17.67 3.23 0.64
CA ILE A 35 -18.41 2.32 1.50
C ILE A 35 -19.02 3.16 2.62
N GLY A 36 -20.34 3.09 2.81
CA GLY A 36 -21.09 3.86 3.81
C GLY A 36 -20.87 3.42 5.26
N SER A 37 -19.64 3.07 5.63
CA SER A 37 -19.24 2.59 6.95
C SER A 37 -17.93 3.24 7.34
N ALA A 38 -17.91 3.91 8.49
CA ALA A 38 -16.67 4.50 9.02
C ALA A 38 -15.57 3.44 9.22
N GLY A 39 -15.94 2.22 9.61
CA GLY A 39 -15.00 1.11 9.80
C GLY A 39 -14.38 0.56 8.51
N ALA A 40 -14.88 0.95 7.33
CA ALA A 40 -14.24 0.59 6.06
C ALA A 40 -12.92 1.35 5.85
N GLY A 41 -12.79 2.53 6.48
CA GLY A 41 -11.68 3.45 6.30
C GLY A 41 -11.70 4.19 4.96
N PRO A 42 -10.57 4.79 4.55
CA PRO A 42 -10.52 5.58 3.33
C PRO A 42 -10.73 4.67 2.11
N TYR A 43 -11.76 4.99 1.33
CA TYR A 43 -12.04 4.29 0.09
C TYR A 43 -11.26 4.92 -1.07
N ARG A 44 -10.70 4.08 -1.96
CA ARG A 44 -10.11 4.51 -3.22
C ARG A 44 -11.10 4.21 -4.34
N GLU A 45 -11.53 5.26 -5.04
CA GLU A 45 -12.53 5.11 -6.10
C GLU A 45 -12.07 4.13 -7.17
N ILE A 46 -12.98 3.26 -7.59
CA ILE A 46 -12.80 2.32 -8.69
C ILE A 46 -13.72 2.74 -9.82
N ARG A 47 -13.18 2.80 -11.04
CA ARG A 47 -13.96 2.97 -12.26
C ARG A 47 -13.87 1.69 -13.07
N CYS A 48 -15.03 1.12 -13.36
CA CYS A 48 -15.16 0.01 -14.28
C CYS A 48 -15.85 0.51 -15.55
N THR A 49 -15.32 0.17 -16.72
CA THR A 49 -15.90 0.48 -18.02
C THR A 49 -16.24 -0.82 -18.73
N TRP A 50 -17.46 -0.93 -19.24
CA TRP A 50 -17.89 -2.02 -20.09
C TRP A 50 -18.22 -1.52 -21.48
N THR A 51 -17.84 -2.28 -22.49
CA THR A 51 -18.11 -1.99 -23.89
C THR A 51 -19.03 -3.05 -24.48
N TRP A 52 -19.87 -2.68 -25.45
CA TRP A 52 -20.73 -3.63 -26.15
C TRP A 52 -19.93 -4.52 -27.11
N HIS A 53 -20.07 -5.85 -26.97
CA HIS A 53 -19.45 -6.82 -27.88
C HIS A 53 -20.53 -7.52 -28.73
N PRO A 54 -20.61 -7.24 -30.05
CA PRO A 54 -21.64 -7.81 -30.92
C PRO A 54 -21.61 -9.34 -31.02
N GLU A 55 -20.41 -9.93 -30.95
CA GLU A 55 -20.21 -11.37 -31.08
C GLU A 55 -20.82 -12.15 -29.91
N SER A 56 -20.73 -11.61 -28.70
CA SER A 56 -21.30 -12.22 -27.49
C SER A 56 -22.67 -11.66 -27.12
N GLY A 57 -23.11 -10.59 -27.79
CA GLY A 57 -24.41 -9.94 -27.56
C GLY A 57 -24.57 -9.36 -26.16
N ARG A 58 -23.48 -8.95 -25.51
CA ARG A 58 -23.47 -8.42 -24.14
C ARG A 58 -22.40 -7.35 -23.92
N PHE A 59 -22.52 -6.63 -22.80
CA PHE A 59 -21.47 -5.77 -22.29
C PHE A 59 -20.41 -6.59 -21.56
N GLU A 60 -19.14 -6.41 -21.91
CA GLU A 60 -17.99 -7.06 -21.28
C GLU A 60 -17.06 -6.00 -20.67
N LEU A 61 -16.42 -6.34 -19.55
CA LEU A 61 -15.54 -5.42 -18.85
C LEU A 61 -14.32 -5.14 -19.74
N SER A 62 -14.15 -3.89 -20.14
CA SER A 62 -13.04 -3.46 -20.99
C SER A 62 -11.93 -2.78 -20.20
N GLU A 63 -12.25 -2.19 -19.05
CA GLU A 63 -11.29 -1.47 -18.20
C GLU A 63 -11.73 -1.49 -16.74
N GLU A 64 -10.77 -1.65 -15.83
CA GLU A 64 -10.92 -1.36 -14.41
C GLU A 64 -9.75 -0.48 -13.99
N ALA A 65 -10.05 0.69 -13.41
CA ALA A 65 -9.05 1.69 -13.06
C ALA A 65 -9.27 2.23 -11.65
N LEU A 66 -8.22 2.19 -10.83
CA LEU A 66 -8.17 2.88 -9.54
C LEU A 66 -7.92 4.37 -9.76
N ALA A 67 -8.61 5.22 -9.00
CA ALA A 67 -8.30 6.64 -8.96
C ALA A 67 -6.88 6.88 -8.42
N ASN A 68 -6.31 8.06 -8.70
CA ASN A 68 -5.05 8.46 -8.08
C ASN A 68 -5.18 8.47 -6.55
N PRO A 69 -4.14 8.05 -5.80
CA PRO A 69 -4.22 7.95 -4.36
C PRO A 69 -4.28 9.34 -3.74
N LYS A 70 -5.38 9.62 -3.03
CA LYS A 70 -5.55 10.82 -2.19
C LYS A 70 -4.91 10.63 -0.81
N TYR A 71 -5.03 9.42 -0.27
CA TYR A 71 -4.63 9.11 1.10
C TYR A 71 -3.22 8.50 1.15
N ARG A 72 -2.46 8.83 2.20
CA ARG A 72 -1.10 8.34 2.40
C ARG A 72 -1.03 6.81 2.43
N ILE A 73 -2.01 6.17 3.06
CA ILE A 73 -2.12 4.70 3.12
C ILE A 73 -2.28 4.07 1.73
N HIS A 74 -2.96 4.72 0.78
CA HIS A 74 -3.10 4.18 -0.58
C HIS A 74 -1.79 4.26 -1.36
N VAL A 75 -0.99 5.31 -1.14
CA VAL A 75 0.36 5.37 -1.72
C VAL A 75 1.25 4.27 -1.13
N LEU A 76 1.12 3.99 0.18
CA LEU A 76 1.84 2.89 0.80
C LEU A 76 1.45 1.53 0.20
N HIS A 77 0.16 1.28 0.00
CA HIS A 77 -0.31 0.05 -0.65
C HIS A 77 0.25 -0.11 -2.07
N ASP A 78 0.26 0.97 -2.86
CA ASP A 78 0.82 0.95 -4.22
C ASP A 78 2.33 0.66 -4.20
N ALA A 79 3.07 1.29 -3.27
CA ALA A 79 4.50 1.05 -3.10
C ALA A 79 4.79 -0.40 -2.70
N ASP A 80 4.00 -0.95 -1.77
CA ASP A 80 4.13 -2.34 -1.35
C ASP A 80 3.80 -3.32 -2.47
N GLN A 81 2.77 -3.04 -3.28
CA GLN A 81 2.41 -3.87 -4.43
C GLN A 81 3.54 -3.86 -5.46
N ALA A 82 4.08 -2.70 -5.80
CA ALA A 82 5.22 -2.58 -6.70
C ALA A 82 6.44 -3.37 -6.19
N ALA A 83 6.73 -3.30 -4.87
CA ALA A 83 7.82 -4.06 -4.27
C ALA A 83 7.61 -5.59 -4.39
N LEU A 84 6.37 -6.07 -4.20
CA LEU A 84 6.00 -7.48 -4.34
C LEU A 84 6.11 -7.95 -5.79
N GLU A 85 5.81 -7.09 -6.75
CA GLU A 85 5.92 -7.37 -8.20
C GLU A 85 7.37 -7.28 -8.71
N GLY A 86 8.30 -6.83 -7.88
CA GLY A 86 9.70 -6.65 -8.24
C GLY A 86 10.02 -5.31 -8.90
N ASP A 87 9.06 -4.38 -8.96
CA ASP A 87 9.24 -3.00 -9.41
C ASP A 87 9.74 -2.11 -8.27
N TYR A 88 11.02 -2.27 -7.93
CA TYR A 88 11.64 -1.55 -6.82
C TYR A 88 11.85 -0.06 -7.10
N GLU A 89 11.87 0.34 -8.37
CA GLU A 89 11.97 1.76 -8.75
C GLU A 89 10.65 2.47 -8.38
N THR A 90 9.53 1.93 -8.82
CA THR A 90 8.20 2.46 -8.45
C THR A 90 7.97 2.37 -6.94
N ALA A 91 8.37 1.26 -6.31
CA ALA A 91 8.26 1.12 -4.85
C ALA A 91 9.04 2.21 -4.10
N THR A 92 10.30 2.46 -4.49
CA THR A 92 11.16 3.49 -3.87
C THR A 92 10.54 4.88 -3.99
N ILE A 93 10.05 5.24 -5.17
CA ILE A 93 9.33 6.51 -5.39
C ILE A 93 8.08 6.57 -4.50
N GLY A 94 7.33 5.48 -4.41
CA GLY A 94 6.14 5.37 -3.57
C GLY A 94 6.44 5.57 -2.09
N TYR A 95 7.45 4.89 -1.53
CA TYR A 95 7.85 5.06 -0.13
C TYR A 95 8.35 6.47 0.16
N LEU A 96 9.10 7.08 -0.75
CA LEU A 96 9.50 8.49 -0.60
C LEU A 96 8.30 9.43 -0.58
N ARG A 97 7.27 9.19 -1.39
CA ARG A 97 6.01 9.95 -1.33
C ARG A 97 5.25 9.73 -0.02
N VAL A 98 5.18 8.50 0.47
CA VAL A 98 4.60 8.20 1.81
C VAL A 98 5.34 8.98 2.88
N MET A 99 6.67 9.08 2.77
CA MET A 99 7.47 9.86 3.70
C MET A 99 7.16 11.36 3.55
N GLU A 100 7.37 11.95 2.38
CA GLU A 100 7.56 13.40 2.27
C GLU A 100 6.41 14.19 1.61
N ASP A 101 5.46 13.52 0.95
CA ASP A 101 4.39 14.23 0.24
C ASP A 101 3.40 14.86 1.24
N GLY A 102 3.50 16.19 1.38
CA GLY A 102 2.64 16.99 2.25
C GLY A 102 1.23 17.21 1.73
N THR A 103 0.93 16.77 0.49
CA THR A 103 -0.41 16.90 -0.11
C THR A 103 -1.32 15.71 0.19
N LEU A 104 -0.75 14.59 0.68
CA LEU A 104 -1.50 13.39 1.03
C LEU A 104 -2.30 13.58 2.31
N ASP A 105 -3.54 13.11 2.27
CA ASP A 105 -4.47 13.10 3.40
C ASP A 105 -4.17 11.88 4.30
N ASP A 106 -4.09 12.09 5.62
CA ASP A 106 -3.80 11.04 6.61
C ASP A 106 -5.06 10.37 7.17
N TRP A 107 -6.22 10.66 6.56
CA TRP A 107 -7.53 10.19 7.01
C TRP A 107 -7.79 10.60 8.48
N SER A 108 -8.63 9.85 9.19
CA SER A 108 -8.93 10.09 10.60
C SER A 108 -7.76 9.86 11.55
N SER A 109 -6.66 9.25 11.08
CA SER A 109 -5.49 8.93 11.90
C SER A 109 -4.56 10.14 12.11
N GLY A 110 -4.69 11.18 11.29
CA GLY A 110 -4.00 12.47 11.49
C GLY A 110 -2.48 12.37 11.56
N GLU A 111 -1.86 13.23 12.36
CA GLU A 111 -0.39 13.31 12.49
C GLU A 111 0.25 12.05 13.06
N ASP A 112 -0.45 11.34 13.96
CA ASP A 112 0.01 10.06 14.51
C ASP A 112 0.04 8.97 13.44
N GLY A 113 -1.05 8.83 12.68
CA GLY A 113 -1.09 7.93 11.52
C GLY A 113 -0.05 8.28 10.46
N ARG A 114 0.15 9.58 10.19
CA ARG A 114 1.24 10.04 9.33
C ARG A 114 2.59 9.53 9.83
N ALA A 115 2.89 9.75 11.10
CA ALA A 115 4.17 9.39 11.69
C ALA A 115 4.40 7.86 11.64
N ALA A 116 3.37 7.04 11.89
CA ALA A 116 3.44 5.59 11.75
C ALA A 116 3.69 5.14 10.29
N LEU A 117 2.95 5.68 9.32
CA LEU A 117 3.12 5.34 7.90
C LEU A 117 4.49 5.78 7.37
N ARG A 118 5.00 6.94 7.82
CA ARG A 118 6.36 7.40 7.50
C ARG A 118 7.42 6.44 8.05
N ALA A 119 7.28 6.00 9.30
CA ALA A 119 8.21 5.07 9.94
C ALA A 119 8.23 3.71 9.21
N TYR A 120 7.05 3.18 8.89
CA TYR A 120 6.93 1.93 8.15
C TYR A 120 7.51 2.03 6.74
N ALA A 121 7.21 3.10 6.00
CA ALA A 121 7.77 3.32 4.67
C ALA A 121 9.31 3.44 4.69
N ALA A 122 9.87 4.12 5.69
CA ALA A 122 11.32 4.18 5.87
C ALA A 122 11.93 2.80 6.10
N PHE A 123 11.30 1.96 6.93
CA PHE A 123 11.72 0.57 7.11
C PHE A 123 11.67 -0.21 5.79
N ARG A 124 10.58 -0.11 5.03
CA ARG A 124 10.45 -0.81 3.74
C ARG A 124 11.48 -0.35 2.71
N GLN A 125 11.80 0.95 2.69
CA GLN A 125 12.88 1.50 1.87
C GLN A 125 14.25 0.90 2.24
N ILE A 126 14.57 0.80 3.54
CA ILE A 126 15.81 0.17 4.02
C ILE A 126 15.92 -1.27 3.51
N VAL A 127 14.83 -2.05 3.59
CA VAL A 127 14.82 -3.44 3.09
C VAL A 127 15.11 -3.50 1.60
N ILE A 128 14.51 -2.61 0.79
CA ILE A 128 14.78 -2.52 -0.66
C ILE A 128 16.22 -2.11 -0.94
N ASP A 129 16.75 -1.12 -0.21
CA ASP A 129 18.12 -0.67 -0.38
C ASP A 129 19.11 -1.79 -0.10
N ILE A 130 18.90 -2.56 0.97
CA ILE A 130 19.71 -3.75 1.27
C ILE A 130 19.60 -4.81 0.17
N ARG A 131 18.38 -5.12 -0.28
CA ARG A 131 18.15 -6.06 -1.38
C ARG A 131 18.92 -5.66 -2.64
N ASN A 132 18.96 -4.37 -2.95
CA ASN A 132 19.61 -3.83 -4.14
C ASN A 132 21.12 -3.62 -3.96
N GLY A 133 21.68 -3.93 -2.78
CA GLY A 133 23.10 -3.72 -2.47
C GLY A 133 23.46 -2.25 -2.19
N ASN A 134 22.47 -1.39 -2.00
CA ASN A 134 22.62 0.04 -1.72
C ASN A 134 22.77 0.31 -0.22
N THR A 135 23.76 -0.31 0.42
CA THR A 135 23.95 -0.22 1.88
C THR A 135 24.08 1.21 2.40
N ALA A 136 24.69 2.11 1.61
CA ALA A 136 24.79 3.53 1.98
C ALA A 136 23.42 4.22 2.11
N ASN A 137 22.46 3.90 1.24
CA ASN A 137 21.10 4.44 1.35
C ASN A 137 20.36 3.82 2.54
N ALA A 138 20.56 2.53 2.78
CA ALA A 138 20.00 1.86 3.95
C ALA A 138 20.49 2.51 5.26
N GLU A 139 21.78 2.83 5.38
CA GLU A 139 22.35 3.54 6.53
C GLU A 139 21.70 4.92 6.74
N VAL A 140 21.47 5.68 5.66
CA VAL A 140 20.75 6.96 5.74
C VAL A 140 19.32 6.77 6.27
N GLY A 141 18.61 5.73 5.81
CA GLY A 141 17.28 5.39 6.31
C GLY A 141 17.28 4.98 7.79
N ILE A 142 18.30 4.22 8.22
CA ILE A 142 18.50 3.81 9.61
C ILE A 142 18.71 5.02 10.51
N ASP A 143 19.58 5.95 10.10
CA ASP A 143 19.85 7.18 10.84
C ASP A 143 18.61 8.07 10.92
N PHE A 144 17.84 8.16 9.83
CA PHE A 144 16.55 8.85 9.83
C PHE A 144 15.59 8.25 10.87
N LEU A 145 15.39 6.92 10.88
CA LEU A 145 14.48 6.28 11.83
C LEU A 145 14.89 6.53 13.29
N ARG A 146 16.19 6.39 13.59
CA ARG A 146 16.70 6.64 14.94
C ARG A 146 16.52 8.08 15.39
N ALA A 147 16.73 9.04 14.48
CA ALA A 147 16.59 10.46 14.78
C ALA A 147 15.12 10.89 14.91
N ALA A 148 14.24 10.38 14.04
CA ALA A 148 12.83 10.78 13.99
C ALA A 148 11.98 10.12 15.09
N TYR A 149 12.36 8.92 15.55
CA TYR A 149 11.58 8.12 16.50
C TYR A 149 12.45 7.65 17.69
N PRO A 150 12.94 8.58 18.52
CA PRO A 150 13.71 8.25 19.72
C PRO A 150 12.89 7.42 20.73
N PRO A 151 13.50 6.84 21.79
CA PRO A 151 12.82 5.92 22.73
C PRO A 151 11.51 6.42 23.36
N GLU A 152 11.35 7.73 23.50
CA GLU A 152 10.13 8.39 23.99
C GLU A 152 9.00 8.50 22.95
N SER A 153 9.30 8.24 21.68
CA SER A 153 8.32 8.30 20.59
C SER A 153 7.35 7.13 20.65
N PRO A 154 6.03 7.34 20.44
CA PRO A 154 5.05 6.25 20.37
C PRO A 154 5.32 5.29 19.22
N HIS A 155 6.10 5.71 18.21
CA HIS A 155 6.46 4.89 17.05
C HIS A 155 7.88 4.30 17.13
N HIS A 156 8.51 4.34 18.32
CA HIS A 156 9.86 3.78 18.52
C HIS A 156 9.95 2.28 18.19
N ALA A 157 8.83 1.55 18.23
CA ALA A 157 8.80 0.15 17.82
C ALA A 157 9.30 -0.07 16.38
N TYR A 158 9.12 0.89 15.46
CA TYR A 158 9.68 0.80 14.11
C TYR A 158 11.22 0.90 14.07
N VAL A 159 11.83 1.57 15.05
CA VAL A 159 13.29 1.55 15.23
C VAL A 159 13.71 0.16 15.67
N GLY A 160 13.04 -0.42 16.67
CA GLY A 160 13.33 -1.80 17.10
C GLY A 160 13.15 -2.83 15.99
N LEU A 161 12.13 -2.67 15.15
CA LEU A 161 11.90 -3.49 13.95
C LEU A 161 13.10 -3.40 12.98
N MET A 162 13.51 -2.17 12.66
CA MET A 162 14.66 -1.91 11.80
C MET A 162 15.96 -2.46 12.41
N GLU A 163 16.16 -2.32 13.71
CA GLU A 163 17.39 -2.77 14.37
C GLU A 163 17.50 -4.30 14.34
N ARG A 164 16.40 -5.02 14.56
CA ARG A 164 16.39 -6.49 14.43
C ARG A 164 16.70 -6.97 13.03
N PHE A 165 16.16 -6.28 12.02
CA PHE A 165 16.52 -6.53 10.63
C PHE A 165 18.01 -6.29 10.39
N TRP A 166 18.50 -5.11 10.74
CA TRP A 166 19.86 -4.66 10.44
C TRP A 166 20.94 -5.45 11.18
N GLU A 167 20.76 -5.69 12.48
CA GLU A 167 21.68 -6.49 13.29
C GLU A 167 21.84 -7.90 12.72
N THR A 168 20.74 -8.52 12.31
CA THR A 168 20.77 -9.85 11.70
C THR A 168 21.47 -9.83 10.35
N TYR A 169 21.14 -8.86 9.48
CA TYR A 169 21.79 -8.72 8.18
C TYR A 169 23.31 -8.53 8.30
N GLN A 170 23.79 -7.80 9.33
CA GLN A 170 25.22 -7.54 9.53
C GLN A 170 26.04 -8.77 9.91
N ILE A 171 25.42 -9.89 10.32
CA ILE A 171 26.14 -11.10 10.72
C ILE A 171 26.72 -11.83 9.51
N ASP A 172 25.91 -12.07 8.49
CA ASP A 172 26.27 -12.90 7.33
C ASP A 172 25.81 -12.33 5.98
N GLY A 173 25.10 -11.20 5.98
CA GLY A 173 24.53 -10.59 4.77
C GLY A 173 23.29 -11.31 4.25
N ASP A 174 22.66 -12.18 5.04
CA ASP A 174 21.46 -12.92 4.61
C ASP A 174 20.19 -12.06 4.80
N LEU A 175 19.68 -11.55 3.68
CA LEU A 175 18.43 -10.78 3.63
C LEU A 175 17.24 -11.58 4.18
N ARG A 176 17.22 -12.90 3.96
CA ARG A 176 16.12 -13.78 4.37
C ARG A 176 16.05 -13.87 5.88
N GLU A 177 17.19 -14.17 6.52
CA GLU A 177 17.28 -14.23 7.98
C GLU A 177 16.98 -12.87 8.61
N ALA A 178 17.45 -11.78 8.00
CA ALA A 178 17.11 -10.42 8.43
C ALA A 178 15.60 -10.14 8.37
N CYS A 179 14.93 -10.55 7.29
CA CYS A 179 13.48 -10.43 7.18
C CYS A 179 12.77 -11.29 8.25
N LEU A 180 13.18 -12.53 8.47
CA LEU A 180 12.60 -13.40 9.50
C LEU A 180 12.74 -12.78 10.90
N ALA A 181 13.86 -12.14 11.20
CA ALA A 181 14.05 -11.42 12.47
C ALA A 181 13.08 -10.23 12.61
N ALA A 182 12.84 -9.47 11.54
CA ALA A 182 11.89 -8.36 11.52
C ALA A 182 10.44 -8.84 11.71
N GLN A 183 10.06 -9.93 11.04
CA GLN A 183 8.74 -10.54 11.20
C GLN A 183 8.54 -11.07 12.63
N SER A 184 9.55 -11.74 13.19
CA SER A 184 9.53 -12.20 14.58
C SER A 184 9.40 -11.05 15.58
N TYR A 185 10.09 -9.94 15.36
CA TYR A 185 9.91 -8.73 16.17
C TYR A 185 8.48 -8.21 16.09
N THR A 186 7.89 -8.19 14.89
CA THR A 186 6.51 -7.76 14.68
C THR A 186 5.50 -8.64 15.43
N LEU A 187 5.68 -9.97 15.39
CA LEU A 187 4.81 -10.90 16.12
C LEU A 187 4.80 -10.65 17.64
N ASN A 188 5.90 -10.13 18.18
CA ASN A 188 6.02 -9.79 19.59
C ASN A 188 5.56 -8.36 19.92
N ASN A 189 5.32 -7.52 18.90
CA ASN A 189 4.92 -6.11 19.06
C ASN A 189 3.78 -5.72 18.08
N PRO A 190 2.69 -6.52 17.95
CA PRO A 190 1.67 -6.27 16.92
C PRO A 190 0.93 -4.96 17.15
N ASP A 191 0.64 -4.59 18.40
CA ASP A 191 -0.08 -3.36 18.74
C ASP A 191 0.71 -2.10 18.36
N ALA A 192 2.04 -2.17 18.37
CA ALA A 192 2.90 -1.04 18.05
C ALA A 192 3.29 -0.95 16.56
N ILE A 193 3.17 -2.06 15.82
CA ILE A 193 3.59 -2.16 14.41
C ILE A 193 2.40 -2.36 13.46
N LEU A 194 1.50 -3.29 13.73
CA LEU A 194 0.41 -3.66 12.83
C LEU A 194 -0.85 -2.81 13.04
N GLU A 195 -1.24 -2.53 14.28
CA GLU A 195 -2.43 -1.72 14.55
C GLU A 195 -2.36 -0.31 13.91
N PRO A 196 -1.22 0.41 13.94
CA PRO A 196 -1.12 1.71 13.26
C PRO A 196 -1.25 1.64 11.73
N LEU A 197 -1.10 0.45 11.13
CA LEU A 197 -1.25 0.21 9.70
C LEU A 197 -2.67 -0.23 9.33
N TYR A 198 -3.56 -0.39 10.31
CA TYR A 198 -4.95 -0.75 10.05
C TYR A 198 -5.80 0.48 9.69
N TYR A 199 -6.18 0.57 8.42
CA TYR A 199 -7.04 1.63 7.88
C TYR A 199 -8.43 1.12 7.51
N GLY A 200 -9.01 0.24 8.34
CA GLY A 200 -10.36 -0.28 8.15
C GLY A 200 -10.45 -1.50 7.24
N TYR A 201 -11.59 -2.19 7.30
CA TYR A 201 -11.76 -3.52 6.68
C TYR A 201 -11.76 -3.54 5.15
N ALA A 202 -11.87 -2.36 4.51
CA ALA A 202 -11.80 -2.24 3.04
C ALA A 202 -10.38 -1.88 2.55
N ASN A 203 -9.42 -1.79 3.46
CA ASN A 203 -8.02 -1.55 3.16
C ASN A 203 -7.19 -2.82 3.48
N ARG A 204 -5.94 -2.85 3.02
CA ARG A 204 -5.04 -3.97 3.27
C ARG A 204 -4.92 -4.21 4.78
N THR A 205 -5.06 -5.48 5.17
CA THR A 205 -4.72 -5.91 6.53
C THR A 205 -3.29 -6.44 6.51
N TYR A 206 -2.40 -5.81 7.29
CA TYR A 206 -1.01 -6.23 7.40
C TYR A 206 -0.87 -7.35 8.42
N LEU A 207 -0.14 -8.39 8.03
CA LEU A 207 0.33 -9.46 8.89
C LEU A 207 1.84 -9.32 9.10
N ALA A 208 2.38 -10.02 10.09
CA ALA A 208 3.82 -10.02 10.33
C ALA A 208 4.63 -10.45 9.08
N ALA A 209 4.12 -11.41 8.31
CA ALA A 209 4.76 -11.85 7.05
C ALA A 209 4.83 -10.74 5.98
N ASP A 210 3.89 -9.78 5.98
CA ASP A 210 3.88 -8.67 5.02
C ASP A 210 4.96 -7.63 5.31
N ILE A 211 5.52 -7.61 6.54
CA ILE A 211 6.48 -6.60 6.96
C ILE A 211 7.77 -6.68 6.14
N CYS A 212 8.24 -7.89 5.87
CA CYS A 212 9.47 -8.14 5.11
C CYS A 212 9.29 -9.43 4.30
N PRO A 213 8.68 -9.34 3.09
CA PRO A 213 8.25 -10.52 2.32
C PRO A 213 9.39 -11.17 1.50
N PHE A 214 10.65 -10.97 1.88
CA PHE A 214 11.82 -11.61 1.26
C PHE A 214 12.30 -12.84 2.04
N ASP A 215 11.41 -13.43 2.84
CA ASP A 215 11.61 -14.66 3.60
C ASP A 215 11.35 -15.94 2.78
N ASN A 216 10.71 -15.80 1.61
CA ASN A 216 10.38 -16.88 0.70
C ASN A 216 11.18 -16.74 -0.61
N GLY A 217 12.01 -17.74 -0.91
CA GLY A 217 12.69 -17.88 -2.19
C GLY A 217 11.83 -18.60 -3.22
#